data_AF-A0A431JG07-F1
#
_entry.id   AF-A0A431JG07-F1
#
_cell.length_a   1.000
_cell.length_b   1.000
_cell.length_c   1.000
_cell.angle_alpha   90.00
_cell.angle_beta   90.00
_cell.angle_gamma   90.00
#
_symmetry.space_group_name_H-M   'P 1'
#
loop_
_entity.id
_entity.type
_entity.pdbx_description
1 polymer ?
#
loop_
_entity_poly.entity_id
_entity_poly.type
_entity_poly.pdbx_seq_one_letter_code
_entity_poly.pdbx_strand_id
1 'polypeptide(L)'
;MRLALIALCAVGLIGCAGLDRGPRLTPGTSRESDVVARFGAPKRIWPEADGGRTLEYSSQPFGTHCYLVTLAPDGRLLGIEDGLSAAARARIVPGMTPEQVSRMLGTERSRVYFRLSEEDVWDWTVEPEQSGYGLRFNVHFKNGVVLRTTQSLVIRDRFFPLRD
;
A
#
# COMPACT_ATOMS: atom_id res chain seq x y z
N MET A 1 -61.92 -10.05 -4.42
CA MET A 1 -61.32 -9.14 -3.41
C MET A 1 -60.26 -9.95 -2.66
N ARG A 2 -58.94 -9.73 -2.71
CA ARG A 2 -58.10 -8.59 -3.10
C ARG A 2 -56.75 -9.12 -3.60
N LEU A 3 -56.21 -8.48 -4.64
CA LEU A 3 -54.81 -8.56 -5.08
C LEU A 3 -53.87 -7.90 -4.06
N ALA A 4 -52.62 -8.40 -3.95
CA ALA A 4 -51.34 -7.67 -3.75
C ALA A 4 -50.34 -8.64 -3.09
N LEU A 5 -49.33 -9.20 -3.77
CA LEU A 5 -48.11 -8.57 -4.27
C LEU A 5 -47.28 -7.94 -3.13
N ILE A 6 -46.15 -8.57 -2.75
CA ILE A 6 -44.91 -7.99 -2.19
C ILE A 6 -43.86 -9.10 -2.34
N ALA A 7 -43.14 -9.10 -3.46
CA ALA A 7 -41.86 -8.40 -3.67
C ALA A 7 -40.67 -9.30 -3.28
N LEU A 8 -40.25 -10.04 -4.29
CA LEU A 8 -38.98 -10.74 -4.45
C LEU A 8 -37.80 -9.85 -4.04
N CYS A 9 -37.26 -10.05 -2.83
CA CYS A 9 -35.96 -9.53 -2.45
C CYS A 9 -34.85 -10.33 -3.15
N ALA A 10 -34.72 -10.13 -4.46
CA ALA A 10 -33.49 -10.45 -5.18
C ALA A 10 -32.50 -9.33 -4.92
N VAL A 11 -31.88 -9.32 -3.74
CA VAL A 11 -30.68 -8.51 -3.48
C VAL A 11 -29.60 -9.06 -4.40
N GLY A 12 -29.37 -8.35 -5.50
CA GLY A 12 -28.30 -8.64 -6.43
C GLY A 12 -26.97 -8.63 -5.69
N LEU A 13 -26.34 -9.80 -5.59
CA LEU A 13 -24.91 -9.91 -5.37
C LEU A 13 -24.21 -9.17 -6.51
N ILE A 14 -23.87 -7.90 -6.29
CA ILE A 14 -22.88 -7.20 -7.09
C ILE A 14 -21.55 -7.88 -6.76
N GLY A 15 -21.19 -8.85 -7.60
CA GLY A 15 -20.01 -9.67 -7.42
C GLY A 15 -18.74 -8.83 -7.40
N CYS A 16 -17.94 -8.98 -6.34
CA CYS A 16 -16.55 -8.55 -6.25
C CYS A 16 -15.63 -9.43 -7.12
N ALA A 17 -15.98 -9.68 -8.38
CA ALA A 17 -15.23 -10.56 -9.28
C ALA A 17 -15.07 -9.92 -10.66
N GLY A 18 -14.13 -8.99 -10.75
CA GLY A 18 -13.73 -8.33 -11.99
C GLY A 18 -12.62 -7.32 -11.80
N LEU A 19 -11.63 -7.60 -10.93
CA LEU A 19 -10.55 -6.67 -10.58
C LEU A 19 -9.51 -6.41 -11.70
N ASP A 20 -9.78 -6.86 -12.93
CA ASP A 20 -8.96 -6.56 -14.11
C ASP A 20 -9.69 -5.75 -15.20
N ARG A 21 -10.95 -5.35 -14.98
CA ARG A 21 -11.81 -4.64 -15.97
C ARG A 21 -11.84 -3.11 -15.81
N GLY A 22 -10.74 -2.49 -15.38
CA GLY A 22 -10.59 -1.04 -15.43
C GLY A 22 -10.02 -0.56 -16.77
N PRO A 23 -10.21 0.72 -17.16
CA PRO A 23 -9.52 1.30 -18.31
C PRO A 23 -8.00 1.11 -18.20
N ARG A 24 -7.34 0.98 -19.34
CA ARG A 24 -5.87 0.98 -19.38
C ARG A 24 -5.38 2.36 -18.95
N LEU A 25 -4.53 2.38 -17.93
CA LEU A 25 -3.94 3.61 -17.44
C LEU A 25 -2.72 3.98 -18.28
N THR A 26 -2.75 5.18 -18.84
CA THR A 26 -1.69 5.74 -19.68
C THR A 26 -1.34 7.14 -19.15
N PRO A 27 -0.10 7.36 -18.68
CA PRO A 27 0.36 8.68 -18.28
C PRO A 27 0.13 9.76 -19.36
N GLY A 28 -0.24 10.97 -18.94
CA GLY A 28 -0.57 12.10 -19.80
C GLY A 28 -2.01 12.09 -20.37
N THR A 29 -2.65 10.93 -20.43
CA THR A 29 -3.99 10.76 -21.03
C THR A 29 -5.06 10.38 -20.01
N SER A 30 -4.77 9.38 -19.16
CA SER A 30 -5.74 8.93 -18.15
C SER A 30 -5.97 9.98 -17.07
N ARG A 31 -7.16 9.95 -16.48
CA ARG A 31 -7.58 10.85 -15.39
C ARG A 31 -7.77 10.11 -14.07
N GLU A 32 -7.91 10.86 -12.98
CA GLU A 32 -8.43 10.38 -11.68
C GLU A 32 -9.50 9.31 -11.81
N SER A 33 -10.54 9.60 -12.58
CA SER A 33 -11.72 8.75 -12.69
C SER A 33 -11.36 7.37 -13.23
N ASP A 34 -10.37 7.29 -14.13
CA ASP A 34 -9.88 6.04 -14.68
C ASP A 34 -9.10 5.25 -13.62
N VAL A 35 -8.28 5.95 -12.84
CA VAL A 35 -7.52 5.37 -11.72
C VAL A 35 -8.48 4.81 -10.68
N VAL A 36 -9.48 5.58 -10.26
CA VAL A 36 -10.49 5.18 -9.27
C VAL A 36 -11.39 4.08 -9.81
N ALA A 37 -11.77 4.12 -11.09
CA ALA A 37 -12.53 3.03 -11.72
C ALA A 37 -11.74 1.71 -11.73
N ARG A 38 -10.40 1.77 -11.79
CA ARG A 38 -9.52 0.60 -11.78
C ARG A 38 -9.20 0.09 -10.37
N PHE A 39 -8.82 0.98 -9.46
CA PHE A 39 -8.29 0.60 -8.14
C PHE A 39 -9.29 0.82 -6.99
N GLY A 40 -10.42 1.48 -7.24
CA GLY A 40 -11.35 1.94 -6.21
C GLY A 40 -10.89 3.24 -5.55
N ALA A 41 -11.47 3.53 -4.38
CA ALA A 41 -11.10 4.69 -3.59
C ALA A 41 -9.69 4.52 -3.00
N PRO A 42 -8.84 5.56 -3.03
CA PRO A 42 -7.51 5.49 -2.42
C PRO A 42 -7.61 5.41 -0.90
N LYS A 43 -6.63 4.76 -0.27
CA LYS A 43 -6.53 4.71 1.20
C LYS A 43 -6.09 6.04 1.79
N ARG A 44 -5.28 6.79 1.05
CA ARG A 44 -4.75 8.09 1.47
C ARG A 44 -4.52 8.97 0.24
N ILE A 45 -4.66 10.28 0.43
CA ILE A 45 -4.34 11.28 -0.59
C ILE A 45 -3.28 12.19 -0.02
N TRP A 46 -2.16 12.33 -0.74
CA TRP A 46 -1.06 13.21 -0.41
C TRP A 46 -1.17 14.47 -1.26
N PRO A 47 -1.28 15.67 -0.68
CA PRO A 47 -1.20 16.90 -1.46
C PRO A 47 0.23 17.11 -1.97
N GLU A 48 0.38 17.52 -3.22
CA GLU A 48 1.66 17.92 -3.80
C GLU A 48 1.79 19.45 -3.85
N ALA A 49 3.02 19.94 -3.81
CA ALA A 49 3.31 21.37 -3.71
C ALA A 49 2.87 22.17 -4.94
N ASP A 50 2.77 21.52 -6.10
CA ASP A 50 2.34 22.11 -7.37
C ASP A 50 0.80 22.16 -7.52
N GLY A 51 0.05 21.74 -6.50
CA GLY A 51 -1.41 21.60 -6.54
C GLY A 51 -1.89 20.26 -7.07
N GLY A 52 -0.96 19.36 -7.44
CA GLY A 52 -1.25 17.97 -7.74
C GLY A 52 -1.54 17.16 -6.48
N ARG A 53 -1.67 15.85 -6.67
CA ARG A 53 -1.86 14.90 -5.55
C ARG A 53 -1.32 13.52 -5.89
N THR A 54 -0.83 12.82 -4.88
CA THR A 54 -0.50 11.40 -4.97
C THR A 54 -1.57 10.58 -4.27
N LEU A 55 -2.20 9.66 -4.99
CA LEU A 55 -3.15 8.70 -4.43
C LEU A 55 -2.41 7.45 -3.97
N GLU A 56 -2.66 7.03 -2.74
CA GLU A 56 -2.04 5.85 -2.15
C GLU A 56 -3.00 4.66 -2.15
N TYR A 57 -2.54 3.56 -2.75
CA TYR A 57 -3.23 2.28 -2.78
C TYR A 57 -2.35 1.22 -2.12
N SER A 58 -2.35 1.20 -0.79
CA SER A 58 -1.60 0.23 0.02
C SER A 58 -2.35 -1.10 0.14
N SER A 59 -1.67 -2.21 -0.12
CA SER A 59 -2.18 -3.57 0.18
C SER A 59 -1.80 -4.07 1.58
N GLN A 60 -1.09 -3.24 2.36
CA GLN A 60 -0.75 -3.55 3.75
C GLN A 60 -2.01 -3.73 4.61
N PRO A 61 -1.92 -4.56 5.68
CA PRO A 61 -0.73 -5.27 6.15
C PRO A 61 -0.50 -6.64 5.48
N PHE A 62 -1.41 -7.10 4.63
CA PHE A 62 -1.44 -8.49 4.15
C PHE A 62 -0.85 -8.69 2.75
N GLY A 63 -0.85 -7.66 1.89
CA GLY A 63 -0.19 -7.67 0.59
C GLY A 63 1.21 -7.07 0.62
N THR A 64 1.90 -7.12 -0.52
CA THR A 64 3.33 -6.76 -0.67
C THR A 64 3.57 -5.46 -1.45
N HIS A 65 2.50 -4.78 -1.87
CA HIS A 65 2.57 -3.60 -2.73
C HIS A 65 1.96 -2.36 -2.07
N CYS A 66 2.49 -1.19 -2.42
CA CYS A 66 1.84 0.09 -2.20
C CYS A 66 2.00 0.96 -3.44
N TYR A 67 0.92 1.07 -4.24
CA TYR A 67 0.96 1.89 -5.43
C TYR A 67 0.72 3.36 -5.08
N LEU A 68 1.66 4.20 -5.49
CA LEU A 68 1.60 5.65 -5.40
C LEU A 68 1.32 6.20 -6.79
N VAL A 69 0.12 6.75 -6.97
CA VAL A 69 -0.36 7.26 -8.25
C VAL A 69 -0.30 8.79 -8.23
N THR A 70 0.64 9.38 -8.95
CA THR A 70 0.81 10.83 -9.00
C THR A 70 -0.07 11.43 -10.09
N LEU A 71 -0.82 12.47 -9.71
CA LEU A 71 -1.73 13.22 -10.56
C LEU A 71 -1.33 14.69 -10.62
N ALA A 72 -1.39 15.26 -11.82
CA ALA A 72 -1.24 16.69 -12.05
C ALA A 72 -2.39 17.49 -11.41
N PRO A 73 -2.25 18.83 -11.27
CA PRO A 73 -3.31 19.69 -10.74
C PRO A 73 -4.65 19.58 -11.50
N ASP A 74 -4.59 19.31 -12.81
CA ASP A 74 -5.77 19.11 -13.66
C ASP A 74 -6.38 17.67 -13.60
N GLY A 75 -5.85 16.83 -12.70
CA GLY A 75 -6.29 15.47 -12.46
C GLY A 75 -5.81 14.44 -13.49
N ARG A 76 -4.86 14.78 -14.36
CA ARG A 76 -4.23 13.81 -15.27
C ARG A 76 -3.19 12.95 -14.56
N LEU A 77 -3.15 11.68 -14.94
CA LEU A 77 -2.15 10.71 -14.50
C LEU A 77 -0.75 11.12 -14.98
N LEU A 78 0.17 11.31 -14.04
CA LEU A 78 1.59 11.54 -14.34
C LEU A 78 2.39 10.24 -14.26
N GLY A 79 2.07 9.38 -13.30
CA GLY A 79 2.80 8.13 -13.11
C GLY A 79 2.21 7.25 -12.03
N ILE A 80 2.66 6.00 -12.01
CA ILE A 80 2.35 5.02 -10.99
C ILE A 80 3.67 4.38 -10.58
N GLU A 81 3.98 4.42 -9.29
CA GLU A 81 5.15 3.74 -8.72
C GLU A 81 4.70 2.76 -7.64
N ASP A 82 5.33 1.58 -7.56
CA ASP A 82 5.22 0.74 -6.37
C ASP A 82 6.28 1.16 -5.35
N GLY A 83 5.84 1.85 -4.30
CA GLY A 83 6.68 2.33 -3.21
C GLY A 83 7.36 1.21 -2.44
N LEU A 84 6.84 -0.02 -2.51
CA LEU A 84 7.44 -1.18 -1.83
C LEU A 84 8.36 -2.00 -2.73
N SER A 85 8.60 -1.57 -3.98
CA SER A 85 9.56 -2.22 -4.87
C SER A 85 10.98 -2.17 -4.32
N ALA A 86 11.83 -3.12 -4.72
CA ALA A 86 13.24 -3.14 -4.30
C ALA A 86 13.97 -1.83 -4.65
N ALA A 87 13.67 -1.24 -5.81
CA ALA A 87 14.25 0.03 -6.25
C ALA A 87 13.80 1.20 -5.36
N ALA A 88 12.54 1.27 -4.95
CA ALA A 88 12.05 2.30 -4.05
C ALA A 88 12.65 2.17 -2.64
N ARG A 89 12.71 0.95 -2.10
CA ARG A 89 13.32 0.66 -0.79
C ARG A 89 14.79 1.04 -0.73
N ALA A 90 15.53 0.83 -1.83
CA ALA A 90 16.95 1.19 -1.92
C ALA A 90 17.22 2.70 -1.84
N ARG A 91 16.20 3.55 -2.08
CA ARG A 91 16.32 5.00 -1.96
C ARG A 91 16.13 5.51 -0.53
N ILE A 92 15.73 4.64 0.42
CA ILE A 92 15.62 5.01 1.83
C ILE A 92 17.02 5.00 2.44
N VAL A 93 17.48 6.17 2.87
CA VAL A 93 18.85 6.38 3.38
C VAL A 93 18.83 7.09 4.75
N PRO A 94 19.91 6.95 5.55
CA PRO A 94 20.02 7.65 6.81
C PRO A 94 19.82 9.17 6.68
N GLY A 95 19.21 9.77 7.70
CA GLY A 95 18.91 11.21 7.75
C GLY A 95 17.54 11.61 7.18
N MET A 96 16.84 10.72 6.48
CA MET A 96 15.47 10.99 6.02
C MET A 96 14.47 11.11 7.18
N THR A 97 13.48 11.98 7.09
CA THR A 97 12.42 12.09 8.10
C THR A 97 11.35 11.01 7.91
N PRO A 98 10.55 10.69 8.94
CA PRO A 98 9.43 9.77 8.84
C PRO A 98 8.44 10.15 7.72
N GLU A 99 8.19 11.45 7.51
CA GLU A 99 7.31 11.94 6.44
C GLU A 99 7.90 11.66 5.05
N GLN A 100 9.21 11.84 4.87
CA GLN A 100 9.89 11.51 3.61
C GLN A 100 9.77 10.01 3.33
N VAL A 101 9.93 9.16 4.34
CA VAL A 101 9.76 7.71 4.20
C VAL A 101 8.32 7.35 3.86
N SER A 102 7.31 7.88 4.56
CA SER A 102 5.90 7.62 4.25
C SER A 102 5.48 8.12 2.87
N ARG A 103 6.05 9.24 2.39
CA ARG A 103 5.81 9.72 1.01
C ARG A 103 6.31 8.73 -0.04
N MET A 104 7.39 8.00 0.25
CA MET A 104 8.01 7.05 -0.68
C MET A 104 7.45 5.63 -0.60
N LEU A 105 7.14 5.16 0.61
CA LEU A 105 6.72 3.77 0.86
C LEU A 105 5.20 3.62 1.09
N GLY A 106 4.50 4.74 1.29
CA GLY A 106 3.10 4.75 1.74
C GLY A 106 2.92 4.32 3.19
N THR A 107 1.68 4.01 3.56
CA THR A 107 1.31 3.60 4.92
C THR A 107 1.97 2.28 5.29
N GLU A 108 2.71 2.30 6.40
CA GLU A 108 3.33 1.15 7.02
C GLU A 108 2.32 0.13 7.54
N ARG A 109 2.77 -1.12 7.74
CA ARG A 109 1.96 -2.14 8.42
C ARG A 109 1.94 -1.89 9.93
N SER A 110 3.10 -1.63 10.52
CA SER A 110 3.22 -1.50 11.97
C SER A 110 4.29 -0.48 12.36
N ARG A 111 4.14 0.05 13.58
CA ARG A 111 5.11 0.92 14.25
C ARG A 111 5.36 0.39 15.65
N VAL A 112 6.62 0.27 16.05
CA VAL A 112 7.01 -0.18 17.38
C VAL A 112 8.13 0.70 17.91
N TYR A 113 7.95 1.26 19.10
CA TYR A 113 9.00 2.00 19.81
C TYR A 113 9.76 1.10 20.79
N PHE A 114 11.08 1.05 20.66
CA PHE A 114 11.98 0.28 21.52
C PHE A 114 12.67 1.21 22.53
N ARG A 115 12.23 1.17 23.79
CA ARG A 115 12.71 2.10 24.84
C ARG A 115 14.20 2.00 25.14
N LEU A 116 14.81 0.82 25.03
CA LEU A 116 16.23 0.64 25.39
C LEU A 116 17.18 1.20 24.33
N SER A 117 16.84 1.08 23.05
CA SER A 117 17.61 1.66 21.96
C SER A 117 17.18 3.09 21.61
N GLU A 118 16.01 3.52 22.10
CA GLU A 118 15.31 4.75 21.73
C GLU A 118 15.06 4.83 20.23
N GLU A 119 14.63 3.70 19.65
CA GLU A 119 14.33 3.60 18.22
C GLU A 119 12.84 3.42 17.98
N ASP A 120 12.29 4.21 17.06
CA ASP A 120 11.00 3.95 16.43
C ASP A 120 11.23 3.08 15.20
N VAL A 121 10.63 1.89 15.14
CA VAL A 121 10.81 0.97 14.01
C VAL A 121 9.49 0.77 13.31
N TRP A 122 9.46 1.09 12.02
CA TRP A 122 8.29 0.92 11.17
C TRP A 122 8.57 -0.21 10.18
N ASP A 123 7.56 -1.01 9.87
CA ASP A 123 7.70 -2.12 8.93
C ASP A 123 6.63 -2.19 7.85
N TRP A 124 7.01 -2.78 6.72
CA TRP A 124 6.13 -3.11 5.60
C TRP A 124 6.30 -4.60 5.25
N THR A 125 5.19 -5.27 4.87
CA THR A 125 5.27 -6.55 4.15
C THR A 125 5.74 -6.25 2.74
N VAL A 126 6.77 -6.95 2.26
CA VAL A 126 7.28 -6.71 0.90
C VAL A 126 7.50 -8.01 0.15
N GLU A 127 7.55 -7.93 -1.17
CA GLU A 127 7.78 -9.11 -2.01
C GLU A 127 9.19 -9.66 -1.75
N PRO A 128 9.31 -10.96 -1.40
CA PRO A 128 10.60 -11.61 -1.21
C PRO A 128 11.30 -11.85 -2.56
N GLU A 129 12.62 -11.90 -2.54
CA GLU A 129 13.43 -12.15 -3.75
C GLU A 129 13.30 -13.61 -4.22
N GLN A 130 12.93 -14.52 -3.31
CA GLN A 130 12.73 -15.94 -3.57
C GLN A 130 11.45 -16.42 -2.90
N SER A 131 10.85 -17.47 -3.46
CA SER A 131 9.71 -18.14 -2.83
C SER A 131 10.13 -18.93 -1.59
N GLY A 132 9.17 -19.19 -0.69
CA GLY A 132 9.37 -20.05 0.50
C GLY A 132 9.44 -19.31 1.84
N TYR A 133 9.51 -17.98 1.84
CA TYR A 133 9.41 -17.14 3.04
C TYR A 133 8.66 -15.85 2.71
N GLY A 134 8.15 -15.17 3.74
CA GLY A 134 7.70 -13.78 3.63
C GLY A 134 8.83 -12.82 4.02
N LEU A 135 8.77 -11.57 3.57
CA LEU A 135 9.81 -10.58 3.86
C LEU A 135 9.22 -9.32 4.50
N ARG A 136 9.91 -8.81 5.52
CA ARG A 136 9.68 -7.51 6.13
C ARG A 136 10.80 -6.57 5.73
N PHE A 137 10.45 -5.36 5.32
CA PHE A 137 11.39 -4.25 5.27
C PHE A 137 11.14 -3.35 6.48
N ASN A 138 12.17 -3.13 7.29
CA ASN A 138 12.07 -2.31 8.49
C ASN A 138 12.91 -1.04 8.33
N VAL A 139 12.33 0.09 8.73
CA VAL A 139 13.03 1.37 8.82
C VAL A 139 13.13 1.73 10.30
N HIS A 140 14.37 1.90 10.76
CA HIS A 140 14.68 2.29 12.13
C HIS A 140 14.91 3.80 12.16
N PHE A 141 14.14 4.51 12.97
CA PHE A 141 14.28 5.93 13.22
C PHE A 141 14.87 6.15 14.61
N LYS A 142 15.75 7.14 14.72
CA LYS A 142 16.25 7.66 16.00
C LYS A 142 16.40 9.17 15.89
N ASN A 143 15.99 9.91 16.91
CA ASN A 143 15.97 11.38 16.91
C ASN A 143 15.21 11.98 15.71
N GLY A 144 14.10 11.35 15.30
CA GLY A 144 13.25 11.86 14.22
C GLY A 144 13.81 11.69 12.80
N VAL A 145 14.87 10.90 12.61
CA VAL A 145 15.43 10.59 11.28
C VAL A 145 15.76 9.11 11.14
N VAL A 146 15.81 8.62 9.90
CA VAL A 146 16.26 7.27 9.58
C VAL A 146 17.69 7.08 10.10
N LEU A 147 17.85 6.09 10.96
CA LEU A 147 19.14 5.60 11.43
C LEU A 147 19.66 4.50 10.49
N ARG A 148 18.81 3.52 10.16
CA ARG A 148 19.16 2.39 9.29
C ARG A 148 17.91 1.68 8.76
N THR A 149 18.12 0.82 7.77
CA THR A 149 17.11 -0.12 7.27
C THR A 149 17.57 -1.56 7.51
N THR A 150 16.64 -2.46 7.78
CA THR A 150 16.91 -3.90 7.91
C THR A 150 15.83 -4.70 7.18
N GLN A 151 16.07 -6.00 7.00
CA GLN A 151 15.07 -6.93 6.53
C GLN A 151 14.90 -8.07 7.55
N SER A 152 13.68 -8.60 7.67
CA SER A 152 13.40 -9.74 8.52
C SER A 152 12.61 -10.80 7.76
N LEU A 153 13.09 -12.03 7.81
CA LEU A 153 12.40 -13.17 7.22
C LEU A 153 11.21 -13.57 8.08
N VAL A 154 10.08 -13.84 7.43
CA VAL A 154 8.88 -14.40 8.03
C VAL A 154 8.75 -15.83 7.54
N ILE A 155 9.27 -16.76 8.32
CA ILE A 155 9.14 -18.19 8.02
C ILE A 155 7.77 -18.63 8.54
N ARG A 156 6.93 -19.15 7.64
CA ARG A 156 5.73 -19.88 8.07
C ARG A 156 6.21 -21.15 8.75
N ASP A 157 5.97 -21.24 10.05
CA ASP A 157 6.37 -22.42 10.80
C ASP A 157 5.67 -23.65 10.20
N ARG A 158 6.46 -24.55 9.62
CA ARG A 158 5.98 -25.82 9.05
C ARG A 158 6.23 -26.99 10.02
N PHE A 159 6.88 -26.75 11.16
CA PHE A 159 7.55 -27.79 11.94
C PHE A 159 6.91 -28.14 13.30
N PHE A 160 5.81 -27.50 13.68
CA PHE A 160 5.03 -27.92 14.84
C PHE A 160 3.64 -28.42 14.43
N PRO A 161 3.49 -29.71 14.05
CA PRO A 161 2.22 -30.36 14.30
C PRO A 161 2.05 -30.37 15.83
N LEU A 162 1.03 -29.67 16.33
CA LEU A 162 0.47 -30.01 17.62
C LEU A 162 0.15 -31.51 17.54
N ARG A 163 0.94 -32.31 18.27
CA ARG A 163 0.56 -33.68 18.56
C ARG A 163 -0.50 -33.57 19.63
N ASP A 164 -1.75 -33.69 19.20
CA ASP A 164 -2.86 -34.05 20.07
C ASP A 164 -2.68 -35.52 20.53
#